data_AF-A0A968A9Y7-F1
#
_entry.id   AF-A0A968A9Y7-F1
#
_cell.length_a   1.000
_cell.length_b   1.000
_cell.length_c   1.000
_cell.angle_alpha   90.00
_cell.angle_beta   90.00
_cell.angle_gamma   90.00
#
_symmetry.space_group_name_H-M   'P 1'
#
loop_
_entity.id
_entity.type
_entity.pdbx_description
1 polymer ?
#
loop_
_entity_poly.entity_id
_entity_poly.type
_entity_poly.pdbx_seq_one_letter_code
_entity_poly.pdbx_strand_id
1 'polypeptide(L)'
;MQTELTQSTPLLDADGYLNQVGWARHPILDCNLENAAFYPWMLRFWQFARIKVWDYYAIFTPQRFFSATIANLGYAGNIFVYTLDFESGDLHEESLVIPLGKGITLSRNTTGTCEYHGQGAHLKFEADSTSRQLLVDWPAFNQGRGIHAEIRLEQPPQHESMNIVIPIPGKRFYYNHKINCLPASGHLTYGEIEEELHPESSLGQLDWGRGVWEYSSFWNWASASGFLPDGRTVGLNLGCGFGDTSAATENALILDGRIHKLDQVSFDYDPDDFMKPWIFTDNQGRLDLDFRPFK
;
A
#
# COMPACT_ATOMS: atom_id res chain seq x y z
N MET A 1 -4.30 21.18 -9.94
CA MET A 1 -5.05 21.63 -8.73
C MET A 1 -5.14 20.42 -7.80
N GLN A 2 -5.01 20.59 -6.49
CA GLN A 2 -4.97 19.48 -5.53
C GLN A 2 -6.07 19.67 -4.48
N THR A 3 -7.27 19.15 -4.76
CA THR A 3 -8.47 19.32 -3.92
C THR A 3 -8.35 18.52 -2.63
N GLU A 4 -8.14 19.22 -1.51
CA GLU A 4 -8.09 18.61 -0.18
C GLU A 4 -9.49 18.46 0.41
N LEU A 5 -9.82 17.24 0.83
CA LEU A 5 -11.07 16.86 1.48
C LEU A 5 -10.93 17.03 2.99
N THR A 6 -11.94 17.64 3.61
CA THR A 6 -11.94 17.96 5.06
C THR A 6 -13.19 17.46 5.78
N GLN A 7 -14.15 16.89 5.05
CA GLN A 7 -15.43 16.42 5.59
C GLN A 7 -15.52 14.91 5.55
N SER A 8 -15.89 14.30 6.68
CA SER A 8 -16.16 12.87 6.73
C SER A 8 -17.50 12.53 6.09
N THR A 9 -17.47 11.62 5.12
CA THR A 9 -18.66 11.10 4.44
C THR A 9 -18.48 9.61 4.13
N PRO A 10 -19.55 8.87 3.79
CA PRO A 10 -19.39 7.63 3.04
C PRO A 10 -18.61 7.88 1.74
N LEU A 11 -17.84 6.89 1.27
CA LEU A 11 -17.17 6.95 -0.02
C LEU A 11 -18.17 7.03 -1.17
N LEU A 12 -19.20 6.17 -1.12
CA LEU A 12 -20.24 6.03 -2.13
C LEU A 12 -21.60 6.50 -1.61
N ASP A 13 -22.39 7.12 -2.46
CA ASP A 13 -23.82 7.35 -2.22
C ASP A 13 -24.64 6.05 -2.38
N ALA A 14 -25.97 6.13 -2.28
CA ALA A 14 -26.86 4.98 -2.42
C ALA A 14 -26.94 4.42 -3.86
N ASP A 15 -26.53 5.21 -4.85
CA ASP A 15 -26.53 4.87 -6.27
C ASP A 15 -25.14 4.42 -6.77
N GLY A 16 -24.15 4.37 -5.87
CA GLY A 16 -22.77 3.96 -6.15
C GLY A 16 -21.92 5.03 -6.85
N TYR A 17 -22.27 6.30 -6.74
CA TYR A 17 -21.40 7.41 -7.14
C TYR A 17 -20.52 7.86 -5.97
N LEU A 18 -19.34 8.40 -6.30
CA LEU A 18 -18.42 8.97 -5.32
C LEU A 18 -19.01 10.25 -4.72
N ASN A 19 -19.11 10.34 -3.39
CA ASN A 19 -19.57 11.56 -2.72
C ASN A 19 -18.57 12.72 -2.84
N GLN A 20 -17.28 12.39 -2.83
CA GLN A 20 -16.18 13.35 -2.86
C GLN A 20 -15.03 12.79 -3.72
N VAL A 21 -14.33 13.69 -4.41
CA VAL A 21 -13.15 13.37 -5.23
C VAL A 21 -12.04 14.34 -4.85
N GLY A 22 -10.88 13.82 -4.48
CA GLY A 22 -9.76 14.60 -3.98
C GLY A 22 -8.88 13.75 -3.06
N TRP A 23 -8.07 14.43 -2.26
CA TRP A 23 -7.16 13.80 -1.31
C TRP A 23 -7.37 14.29 0.13
N ALA A 24 -6.91 13.56 1.13
CA ALA A 24 -6.97 13.97 2.53
C ALA A 24 -5.73 13.53 3.32
N ARG A 25 -5.43 14.27 4.39
CA ARG A 25 -4.33 13.97 5.34
C ARG A 25 -4.64 12.85 6.32
N HIS A 26 -5.92 12.48 6.44
CA HIS A 26 -6.41 11.42 7.31
C HIS A 26 -7.50 10.62 6.59
N PRO A 27 -7.72 9.34 6.96
CA PRO A 27 -8.77 8.52 6.35
C PRO A 27 -10.15 8.95 6.84
N ILE A 28 -10.71 9.97 6.18
CA ILE A 28 -11.99 10.59 6.56
C ILE A 28 -13.21 9.98 5.88
N LEU A 29 -13.02 9.12 4.87
CA LEU A 29 -14.11 8.48 4.15
C LEU A 29 -14.37 7.05 4.66
N ASP A 30 -15.64 6.72 4.91
CA ASP A 30 -16.05 5.34 5.20
C ASP A 30 -16.09 4.51 3.92
N CYS A 31 -15.36 3.41 3.89
CA CYS A 31 -15.22 2.56 2.71
C CYS A 31 -16.42 1.61 2.52
N ASN A 32 -17.57 2.19 2.20
CA ASN A 32 -18.85 1.50 1.99
C ASN A 32 -19.00 0.80 0.64
N LEU A 33 -18.12 -0.17 0.37
CA LEU A 33 -18.09 -0.92 -0.90
C LEU A 33 -19.36 -1.73 -1.20
N GLU A 34 -20.20 -2.01 -0.21
CA GLU A 34 -21.53 -2.60 -0.38
C GLU A 34 -22.46 -1.73 -1.24
N ASN A 35 -22.18 -0.42 -1.33
CA ASN A 35 -22.92 0.51 -2.20
C ASN A 35 -22.37 0.54 -3.64
N ALA A 36 -21.33 -0.23 -3.97
CA ALA A 36 -20.79 -0.27 -5.33
C ALA A 36 -21.86 -0.73 -6.35
N ALA A 37 -22.05 0.06 -7.42
CA ALA A 37 -23.11 -0.17 -8.41
C ALA A 37 -22.64 0.10 -9.87
N PHE A 38 -21.46 -0.40 -10.22
CA PHE A 38 -20.84 -0.27 -11.56
C PHE A 38 -21.34 -1.27 -12.61
N TYR A 39 -22.14 -2.26 -12.22
CA TYR A 39 -22.89 -3.11 -13.16
C TYR A 39 -24.38 -2.76 -13.20
N PRO A 40 -25.04 -3.04 -14.35
CA PRO A 40 -26.49 -3.01 -14.46
C PRO A 40 -27.14 -3.88 -13.38
N TRP A 41 -28.36 -3.52 -12.97
CA TRP A 41 -29.07 -4.18 -11.86
C TRP A 41 -29.13 -5.71 -12.00
N MET A 42 -29.29 -6.21 -13.24
CA MET A 42 -29.40 -7.64 -13.54
C MET A 42 -28.08 -8.42 -13.35
N LEU A 43 -26.93 -7.74 -13.33
CA LEU A 43 -25.58 -8.32 -13.13
C LEU A 43 -24.94 -7.89 -11.81
N ARG A 44 -25.70 -7.19 -10.95
CA ARG A 44 -25.20 -6.58 -9.71
C ARG A 44 -24.54 -7.60 -8.76
N PHE A 45 -25.07 -8.82 -8.75
CA PHE A 45 -24.53 -9.91 -7.95
C PHE A 45 -23.14 -10.40 -8.39
N TRP A 46 -22.69 -10.09 -9.61
CA TRP A 46 -21.34 -10.46 -10.10
C TRP A 46 -20.27 -9.40 -9.77
N GLN A 47 -20.66 -8.25 -9.20
CA GLN A 47 -19.73 -7.16 -8.93
C GLN A 47 -18.64 -7.53 -7.92
N PHE A 48 -18.93 -8.42 -6.96
CA PHE A 48 -17.94 -8.84 -5.97
C PHE A 48 -16.67 -9.38 -6.66
N ALA A 49 -16.80 -10.03 -7.81
CA ALA A 49 -15.69 -10.59 -8.58
C ALA A 49 -14.81 -9.52 -9.26
N ARG A 50 -15.11 -8.23 -9.09
CA ARG A 50 -14.36 -7.09 -9.66
C ARG A 50 -13.91 -6.09 -8.60
N ILE A 51 -14.39 -6.22 -7.38
CA ILE A 51 -13.94 -5.40 -6.25
C ILE A 51 -12.61 -5.98 -5.79
N LYS A 52 -11.58 -5.13 -5.77
CA LYS A 52 -10.25 -5.47 -5.27
C LYS A 52 -10.01 -4.72 -3.97
N VAL A 53 -9.51 -5.43 -2.98
CA VAL A 53 -9.16 -4.89 -1.66
C VAL A 53 -7.85 -5.52 -1.20
N TRP A 54 -6.92 -4.75 -0.64
CA TRP A 54 -5.66 -5.28 -0.13
C TRP A 54 -5.06 -4.43 0.98
N ASP A 55 -4.36 -5.09 1.89
CA ASP A 55 -3.42 -4.47 2.82
C ASP A 55 -2.02 -4.97 2.51
N TYR A 56 -1.13 -4.05 2.22
CA TYR A 56 0.29 -4.26 1.97
C TYR A 56 1.10 -3.51 3.02
N TYR A 57 2.02 -4.21 3.66
CA TYR A 57 3.00 -3.61 4.55
C TYR A 57 4.40 -3.84 4.02
N ALA A 58 5.20 -2.78 3.96
CA ALA A 58 6.63 -2.84 3.71
C ALA A 58 7.39 -2.40 4.94
N ILE A 59 8.54 -3.04 5.18
CA ILE A 59 9.46 -2.79 6.27
C ILE A 59 10.85 -2.59 5.67
N PHE A 60 11.44 -1.46 6.00
CA PHE A 60 12.78 -1.05 5.60
C PHE A 60 13.67 -1.16 6.84
N THR A 61 14.66 -2.04 6.82
CA THR A 61 15.69 -2.19 7.85
C THR A 61 17.05 -1.81 7.27
N PRO A 62 18.11 -1.66 8.08
CA PRO A 62 19.45 -1.44 7.54
C PRO A 62 19.96 -2.61 6.68
N GLN A 63 19.49 -3.83 6.97
CA GLN A 63 19.93 -5.05 6.30
C GLN A 63 19.05 -5.42 5.11
N ARG A 64 17.73 -5.21 5.20
CA ARG A 64 16.79 -5.75 4.20
C ARG A 64 15.55 -4.90 3.96
N PHE A 65 14.90 -5.22 2.86
CA PHE A 65 13.51 -4.90 2.61
C PHE A 65 12.65 -6.15 2.81
N PHE A 66 11.59 -6.04 3.58
CA PHE A 66 10.59 -7.09 3.79
C PHE A 66 9.20 -6.54 3.50
N SER A 67 8.34 -7.31 2.85
CA SER A 67 6.93 -6.93 2.73
C SER A 67 5.99 -8.12 2.78
N ALA A 68 4.77 -7.85 3.21
CA ALA A 68 3.70 -8.84 3.33
C ALA A 68 2.36 -8.24 2.89
N THR A 69 1.58 -9.03 2.15
CA THR A 69 0.31 -8.60 1.55
C THR A 69 -0.78 -9.61 1.79
N ILE A 70 -1.96 -9.12 2.13
CA ILE A 70 -3.23 -9.87 2.06
C ILE A 70 -4.12 -9.13 1.07
N ALA A 71 -4.39 -9.74 -0.09
CA ALA A 71 -5.25 -9.17 -1.11
C ALA A 71 -6.43 -10.09 -1.46
N ASN A 72 -7.60 -9.50 -1.65
CA ASN A 72 -8.75 -10.15 -2.26
C ASN A 72 -9.11 -9.39 -3.55
N LEU A 73 -8.97 -10.06 -4.68
CA LEU A 73 -9.21 -9.53 -6.03
C LEU A 73 -10.64 -9.81 -6.52
N GLY A 74 -11.51 -10.25 -5.62
CA GLY A 74 -12.92 -10.58 -5.87
C GLY A 74 -13.12 -12.06 -6.24
N TYR A 75 -12.47 -12.53 -7.31
CA TYR A 75 -12.54 -13.93 -7.74
C TYR A 75 -11.39 -14.80 -7.24
N ALA A 76 -10.32 -14.17 -6.73
CA ALA A 76 -9.15 -14.83 -6.18
C ALA A 76 -8.56 -13.99 -5.04
N GLY A 77 -8.04 -14.66 -4.02
CA GLY A 77 -7.13 -14.08 -3.06
C GLY A 77 -5.70 -14.15 -3.58
N ASN A 78 -4.87 -13.19 -3.18
CA ASN A 78 -3.45 -13.22 -3.40
C ASN A 78 -2.74 -12.87 -2.09
N ILE A 79 -1.96 -13.82 -1.59
CA ILE A 79 -1.09 -13.65 -0.43
C ILE A 79 0.32 -13.58 -0.96
N PHE A 80 1.11 -12.65 -0.47
CA PHE A 80 2.42 -12.36 -1.04
C PHE A 80 3.37 -11.93 0.06
N VAL A 81 4.56 -12.52 0.09
CA VAL A 81 5.66 -12.13 0.97
C VAL A 81 6.94 -11.99 0.14
N TYR A 82 7.70 -10.94 0.42
CA TYR A 82 8.92 -10.60 -0.30
C TYR A 82 10.02 -10.23 0.69
N THR A 83 11.24 -10.69 0.44
CA THR A 83 12.42 -10.31 1.19
C THR A 83 13.59 -10.05 0.25
N LEU A 84 14.33 -8.98 0.51
CA LEU A 84 15.51 -8.57 -0.22
C LEU A 84 16.60 -8.14 0.75
N ASP A 85 17.70 -8.88 0.81
CA ASP A 85 18.90 -8.49 1.54
C ASP A 85 19.70 -7.47 0.71
N PHE A 86 20.06 -6.33 1.29
CA PHE A 86 20.70 -5.23 0.55
C PHE A 86 22.19 -5.47 0.27
N GLU A 87 22.88 -6.26 1.10
CA GLU A 87 24.32 -6.50 0.97
C GLU A 87 24.63 -7.58 -0.07
N SER A 88 23.98 -8.73 0.06
CA SER A 88 24.12 -9.87 -0.87
C SER A 88 23.23 -9.71 -2.10
N GLY A 89 22.18 -8.89 -1.99
CA GLY A 89 21.12 -8.80 -2.98
C GLY A 89 20.16 -10.00 -2.97
N ASP A 90 20.28 -10.97 -2.05
CA ASP A 90 19.42 -12.17 -2.02
C ASP A 90 17.95 -11.74 -2.03
N LEU A 91 17.24 -12.12 -3.10
CA LEU A 91 15.88 -11.70 -3.40
C LEU A 91 15.02 -12.94 -3.49
N HIS A 92 14.01 -13.03 -2.62
CA HIS A 92 12.98 -14.05 -2.72
C HIS A 92 11.59 -13.46 -2.58
N GLU A 93 10.71 -13.91 -3.46
CA GLU A 93 9.30 -13.56 -3.50
C GLU A 93 8.50 -14.86 -3.59
N GLU A 94 7.45 -14.98 -2.76
CA GLU A 94 6.53 -16.11 -2.84
C GLU A 94 5.09 -15.64 -2.71
N SER A 95 4.21 -16.23 -3.52
CA SER A 95 2.78 -15.90 -3.50
C SER A 95 1.90 -17.14 -3.51
N LEU A 96 0.76 -17.03 -2.84
CA LEU A 96 -0.34 -17.99 -2.90
C LEU A 96 -1.53 -17.35 -3.60
N VAL A 97 -1.99 -18.00 -4.66
CA VAL A 97 -3.26 -17.65 -5.32
C VAL A 97 -4.36 -18.52 -4.74
N ILE A 98 -5.31 -17.89 -4.05
CA ILE A 98 -6.35 -18.59 -3.29
C ILE A 98 -7.68 -18.50 -4.03
N PRO A 99 -8.26 -19.61 -4.51
CA PRO A 99 -9.57 -19.59 -5.15
C PRO A 99 -10.62 -18.92 -4.25
N LEU A 100 -11.33 -17.92 -4.79
CA LEU A 100 -12.39 -17.18 -4.10
C LEU A 100 -11.96 -16.50 -2.78
N GLY A 101 -10.65 -16.33 -2.55
CA GLY A 101 -10.14 -15.70 -1.32
C GLY A 101 -10.43 -16.48 -0.05
N LYS A 102 -10.61 -17.81 -0.13
CA LYS A 102 -10.91 -18.65 1.04
C LYS A 102 -9.88 -18.46 2.16
N GLY A 103 -10.35 -18.17 3.37
CA GLY A 103 -9.48 -17.94 4.53
C GLY A 103 -8.94 -16.51 4.65
N ILE A 104 -9.29 -15.61 3.72
CA ILE A 104 -8.97 -14.18 3.81
C ILE A 104 -10.12 -13.44 4.49
N THR A 105 -9.77 -12.65 5.50
CA THR A 105 -10.60 -11.61 6.08
C THR A 105 -9.86 -10.29 5.92
N LEU A 106 -10.55 -9.25 5.43
CA LEU A 106 -9.99 -7.90 5.30
C LEU A 106 -10.93 -6.92 5.98
N SER A 107 -10.37 -6.02 6.78
CA SER A 107 -11.14 -4.94 7.37
C SER A 107 -11.65 -4.00 6.28
N ARG A 108 -12.86 -3.50 6.52
CA ARG A 108 -13.53 -2.51 5.68
C ARG A 108 -12.72 -1.23 5.59
N ASN A 109 -12.24 -0.73 6.73
CA ASN A 109 -11.56 0.57 6.87
C ASN A 109 -10.08 0.36 7.26
N THR A 110 -9.39 1.44 7.59
CA THR A 110 -7.93 1.45 7.86
C THR A 110 -7.54 0.87 9.21
N THR A 111 -8.51 0.62 10.09
CA THR A 111 -8.39 -0.04 11.40
C THR A 111 -9.17 -1.36 11.41
N GLY A 112 -8.82 -2.26 12.30
CA GLY A 112 -9.41 -3.59 12.44
C GLY A 112 -8.42 -4.70 12.12
N THR A 113 -8.94 -5.90 11.92
CA THR A 113 -8.12 -7.09 11.67
C THR A 113 -8.24 -7.52 10.22
N CYS A 114 -7.09 -7.74 9.60
CA CYS A 114 -6.92 -8.39 8.31
C CYS A 114 -6.16 -9.69 8.55
N GLU A 115 -6.62 -10.81 8.02
CA GLU A 115 -6.04 -12.12 8.31
C GLU A 115 -6.17 -13.05 7.12
N TYR A 116 -5.11 -13.82 6.88
CA TYR A 116 -5.15 -15.01 6.05
C TYR A 116 -4.62 -16.19 6.86
N HIS A 117 -5.38 -17.28 6.89
CA HIS A 117 -4.91 -18.53 7.47
C HIS A 117 -5.28 -19.69 6.55
N GLY A 118 -4.28 -20.31 5.93
CA GLY A 118 -4.48 -21.44 5.03
C GLY A 118 -3.20 -21.89 4.33
N GLN A 119 -3.22 -23.10 3.78
CA GLN A 119 -2.09 -23.69 3.03
C GLN A 119 -0.75 -23.65 3.78
N GLY A 120 -0.77 -23.71 5.11
CA GLY A 120 0.44 -23.68 5.95
C GLY A 120 1.07 -22.30 6.11
N ALA A 121 0.36 -21.23 5.78
CA ALA A 121 0.76 -19.85 6.05
C ALA A 121 -0.31 -19.11 6.87
N HIS A 122 0.15 -18.24 7.76
CA HIS A 122 -0.67 -17.35 8.59
C HIS A 122 -0.13 -15.93 8.51
N LEU A 123 -0.92 -15.01 7.97
CA LEU A 123 -0.64 -13.57 8.01
C LEU A 123 -1.75 -12.89 8.79
N LYS A 124 -1.42 -12.04 9.75
CA LYS A 124 -2.41 -11.29 10.52
C LYS A 124 -1.92 -9.86 10.74
N PHE A 125 -2.74 -8.89 10.34
CA PHE A 125 -2.50 -7.47 10.54
C PHE A 125 -3.61 -6.91 11.43
N GLU A 126 -3.25 -6.41 12.61
CA GLU A 126 -4.17 -5.79 13.54
C GLU A 126 -3.84 -4.31 13.66
N ALA A 127 -4.79 -3.45 13.28
CA ALA A 127 -4.60 -2.02 13.28
C ALA A 127 -5.59 -1.31 14.20
N ASP A 128 -5.08 -0.43 15.05
CA ASP A 128 -5.87 0.53 15.79
C ASP A 128 -5.49 1.97 15.38
N SER A 129 -5.95 2.98 16.13
CA SER A 129 -5.68 4.39 15.82
C SER A 129 -4.24 4.83 16.09
N THR A 130 -3.44 4.02 16.78
CA THR A 130 -2.11 4.37 17.32
C THR A 130 -1.02 3.41 16.87
N SER A 131 -1.35 2.20 16.44
CA SER A 131 -0.37 1.22 16.02
C SER A 131 -0.95 0.12 15.13
N ARG A 132 -0.04 -0.63 14.51
CA ARG A 132 -0.34 -1.79 13.68
C ARG A 132 0.58 -2.92 14.07
N GLN A 133 0.00 -4.08 14.37
CA GLN A 133 0.72 -5.32 14.70
C GLN A 133 0.67 -6.25 13.50
N LEU A 134 1.83 -6.68 13.03
CA LEU A 134 1.98 -7.58 11.89
C LEU A 134 2.53 -8.90 12.40
N LEU A 135 1.82 -9.98 12.10
CA LEU A 135 2.28 -11.35 12.22
C LEU A 135 2.37 -11.95 10.83
N VAL A 136 3.50 -12.56 10.52
CA VAL A 136 3.69 -13.42 9.35
C VAL A 136 4.33 -14.71 9.85
N ASP A 137 3.69 -15.84 9.60
CA ASP A 137 4.22 -17.17 9.90
C ASP A 137 4.02 -18.07 8.68
N TRP A 138 5.13 -18.43 8.02
CA TRP A 138 5.08 -19.27 6.82
C TRP A 138 6.30 -20.20 6.79
N PRO A 139 6.23 -21.36 7.46
CA PRO A 139 7.34 -22.30 7.56
C PRO A 139 7.82 -22.86 6.21
N ALA A 140 6.91 -23.01 5.23
CA ALA A 140 7.25 -23.54 3.91
C ALA A 140 7.89 -22.51 2.96
N PHE A 141 7.95 -21.23 3.35
CA PHE A 141 8.46 -20.13 2.51
C PHE A 141 9.90 -20.37 2.07
N ASN A 142 10.21 -20.05 0.82
CA ASN A 142 11.46 -20.33 0.13
C ASN A 142 11.95 -21.77 0.35
N GLN A 143 11.19 -22.75 -0.17
CA GLN A 143 11.56 -24.17 -0.13
C GLN A 143 11.78 -24.70 1.29
N GLY A 144 11.00 -24.20 2.27
CA GLY A 144 11.11 -24.60 3.67
C GLY A 144 12.21 -23.90 4.47
N ARG A 145 12.86 -22.87 3.90
CA ARG A 145 13.72 -21.96 4.68
C ARG A 145 12.92 -21.29 5.79
N GLY A 146 11.65 -20.97 5.54
CA GLY A 146 10.71 -20.42 6.50
C GLY A 146 10.91 -18.93 6.73
N ILE A 147 9.81 -18.24 7.00
CA ILE A 147 9.80 -16.84 7.41
C ILE A 147 8.82 -16.66 8.56
N HIS A 148 9.26 -15.92 9.57
CA HIS A 148 8.46 -15.56 10.73
C HIS A 148 8.71 -14.09 11.08
N ALA A 149 7.67 -13.30 11.29
CA ALA A 149 7.78 -11.88 11.62
C ALA A 149 6.71 -11.49 12.63
N GLU A 150 7.13 -10.83 13.71
CA GLU A 150 6.26 -10.16 14.68
C GLU A 150 6.71 -8.71 14.79
N ILE A 151 5.98 -7.80 14.13
CA ILE A 151 6.40 -6.41 13.94
C ILE A 151 5.31 -5.47 14.42
N ARG A 152 5.70 -4.52 15.27
CA ARG A 152 4.88 -3.39 15.69
C ARG A 152 5.28 -2.13 14.94
N LEU A 153 4.32 -1.54 14.26
CA LEU A 153 4.42 -0.23 13.63
C LEU A 153 3.69 0.81 14.48
N GLU A 154 4.42 1.77 15.01
CA GLU A 154 3.81 2.89 15.73
C GLU A 154 3.27 3.93 14.75
N GLN A 155 2.10 4.48 15.05
CA GLN A 155 1.51 5.60 14.31
C GLN A 155 1.38 6.80 15.25
N PRO A 156 2.41 7.67 15.32
CA PRO A 156 2.35 8.89 16.11
C PRO A 156 1.13 9.75 15.76
N PRO A 157 0.48 10.42 16.74
CA PRO A 157 -0.74 11.21 16.49
C PRO A 157 -0.58 12.32 15.45
N GLN A 158 0.64 12.82 15.24
CA GLN A 158 0.96 13.87 14.29
C GLN A 158 1.16 13.35 12.86
N HIS A 159 1.28 12.04 12.67
CA HIS A 159 1.44 11.41 11.37
C HIS A 159 0.18 11.62 10.52
N GLU A 160 0.42 12.18 9.35
CA GLU A 160 -0.52 12.27 8.26
C GLU A 160 -0.37 11.06 7.34
N SER A 161 -1.40 10.81 6.56
CA SER A 161 -1.50 9.70 5.63
C SER A 161 -2.05 10.20 4.31
N MET A 162 -1.55 9.66 3.21
CA MET A 162 -1.95 10.08 1.87
C MET A 162 -3.21 9.30 1.51
N ASN A 163 -4.36 9.96 1.60
CA ASN A 163 -5.65 9.36 1.26
C ASN A 163 -6.12 9.97 -0.05
N ILE A 164 -6.59 9.17 -1.00
CA ILE A 164 -7.06 9.69 -2.28
C ILE A 164 -8.17 8.84 -2.86
N VAL A 165 -9.14 9.52 -3.48
CA VAL A 165 -10.17 8.92 -4.32
C VAL A 165 -9.87 9.28 -5.78
N ILE A 166 -9.56 8.27 -6.59
CA ILE A 166 -9.34 8.39 -8.03
C ILE A 166 -10.55 7.82 -8.77
N PRO A 167 -11.37 8.65 -9.44
CA PRO A 167 -12.47 8.18 -10.26
C PRO A 167 -11.97 7.40 -11.48
N ILE A 168 -12.75 6.40 -11.87
CA ILE A 168 -12.54 5.62 -13.10
C ILE A 168 -13.89 5.54 -13.84
N PRO A 169 -13.93 5.57 -15.18
CA PRO A 169 -15.18 5.56 -15.93
C PRO A 169 -16.16 4.43 -15.56
N GLY A 170 -17.45 4.77 -15.55
CA GLY A 170 -18.55 3.83 -15.30
C GLY A 170 -18.70 3.45 -13.83
N LYS A 171 -18.69 4.44 -12.91
CA LYS A 171 -18.83 4.26 -11.44
C LYS A 171 -17.74 3.38 -10.82
N ARG A 172 -16.57 3.37 -11.44
CA ARG A 172 -15.37 2.70 -10.95
C ARG A 172 -14.52 3.71 -10.19
N PHE A 173 -13.60 3.22 -9.38
CA PHE A 173 -12.78 4.07 -8.55
C PHE A 173 -11.63 3.30 -7.93
N TYR A 174 -10.64 4.04 -7.45
CA TYR A 174 -9.65 3.58 -6.49
C TYR A 174 -9.68 4.51 -5.28
N TYR A 175 -9.94 3.93 -4.11
CA TYR A 175 -9.76 4.60 -2.83
C TYR A 175 -8.55 4.00 -2.13
N ASN A 176 -7.62 4.87 -1.75
CA ASN A 176 -6.31 4.50 -1.28
C ASN A 176 -5.96 5.25 0.00
N HIS A 177 -5.19 4.60 0.87
CA HIS A 177 -4.63 5.13 2.09
C HIS A 177 -3.19 4.65 2.23
N LYS A 178 -2.23 5.58 2.19
CA LYS A 178 -0.82 5.26 2.33
C LYS A 178 -0.22 5.97 3.53
N ILE A 179 0.56 5.25 4.32
CA ILE A 179 1.32 5.81 5.45
C ILE A 179 2.77 5.42 5.26
N ASN A 180 3.67 6.40 5.27
CA ASN A 180 5.12 6.17 5.20
C ASN A 180 5.75 6.40 6.58
N CYS A 181 6.97 5.90 6.75
CA CYS A 181 7.82 6.19 7.90
C CYS A 181 7.23 5.83 9.27
N LEU A 182 6.44 4.76 9.38
CA LEU A 182 5.97 4.27 10.68
C LEU A 182 7.16 3.67 11.45
N PRO A 183 7.51 4.13 12.66
CA PRO A 183 8.60 3.52 13.41
C PRO A 183 8.31 2.03 13.67
N ALA A 184 9.26 1.16 13.31
CA ALA A 184 9.10 -0.29 13.36
C ALA A 184 9.94 -0.91 14.47
N SER A 185 9.32 -1.78 15.26
CA SER A 185 9.97 -2.58 16.30
C SER A 185 9.51 -4.03 16.23
N GLY A 186 10.30 -4.98 16.74
CA GLY A 186 9.94 -6.39 16.77
C GLY A 186 11.02 -7.28 16.18
N HIS A 187 10.65 -8.42 15.62
CA HIS A 187 11.59 -9.43 15.15
C HIS A 187 11.19 -10.00 13.79
N LEU A 188 12.19 -10.32 12.99
CA LEU A 188 12.05 -11.00 11.71
C LEU A 188 13.06 -12.14 11.62
N THR A 189 12.57 -13.34 11.41
CA THR A 189 13.37 -14.56 11.22
C THR A 189 13.19 -15.05 9.79
N TYR A 190 14.29 -15.32 9.09
CA TYR A 190 14.30 -15.89 7.74
C TYR A 190 15.33 -17.02 7.64
N GLY A 191 14.87 -18.26 7.78
CA GLY A 191 15.75 -19.39 8.06
C GLY A 191 16.48 -19.21 9.39
N GLU A 192 17.81 -19.25 9.34
CA GLU A 192 18.68 -19.06 10.51
C GLU A 192 19.01 -17.59 10.80
N ILE A 193 18.58 -16.67 9.92
CA ILE A 193 18.85 -15.24 10.08
C ILE A 193 17.77 -14.63 10.96
N GLU A 194 18.17 -14.06 12.09
CA GLU A 194 17.31 -13.29 12.99
C GLU A 194 17.68 -11.82 12.96
N GLU A 195 16.69 -10.95 12.80
CA GLU A 195 16.83 -9.49 12.83
C GLU A 195 15.89 -8.90 13.88
N GLU A 196 16.45 -8.16 14.82
CA GLU A 196 15.69 -7.30 15.72
C GLU A 196 15.49 -5.93 15.06
N LEU A 197 14.25 -5.46 15.03
CA LEU A 197 13.90 -4.17 14.47
C LEU A 197 13.87 -3.13 15.58
N HIS A 198 14.54 -2.00 15.33
CA HIS A 198 14.58 -0.86 16.24
C HIS A 198 13.99 0.38 15.57
N PRO A 199 13.07 1.13 16.24
CA PRO A 199 12.41 2.30 15.69
C PRO A 199 13.36 3.38 15.13
N GLU A 200 14.59 3.45 15.64
CA GLU A 200 15.62 4.41 15.24
C GLU A 200 16.30 4.07 13.91
N SER A 201 16.09 2.84 13.40
CA SER A 201 16.75 2.34 12.19
C SER A 201 15.84 1.54 11.26
N SER A 202 14.61 1.24 11.70
CA SER A 202 13.63 0.46 10.95
C SER A 202 12.32 1.23 10.81
N LEU A 203 11.81 1.30 9.58
CA LEU A 203 10.57 1.99 9.25
C LEU A 203 9.62 1.07 8.50
N GLY A 204 8.34 1.18 8.80
CA GLY A 204 7.25 0.54 8.10
C GLY A 204 6.47 1.50 7.21
N GLN A 205 5.74 0.92 6.28
CA GLN A 205 4.84 1.62 5.37
C GLN A 205 3.58 0.79 5.15
N LEU A 206 2.45 1.46 4.97
CA LEU A 206 1.18 0.88 4.54
C LEU A 206 0.83 1.33 3.12
N ASP A 207 0.42 0.38 2.29
CA ASP A 207 -0.43 0.60 1.12
C ASP A 207 -1.75 -0.16 1.32
N TRP A 208 -2.82 0.61 1.49
CA TRP A 208 -4.18 0.14 1.68
C TRP A 208 -4.98 0.55 0.46
N GLY A 209 -5.54 -0.41 -0.28
CA GLY A 209 -6.24 -0.08 -1.52
C GLY A 209 -7.55 -0.81 -1.72
N ARG A 210 -8.63 -0.06 -1.97
CA ARG A 210 -10.01 -0.54 -2.15
C ARG A 210 -10.57 0.04 -3.44
N GLY A 211 -11.12 -0.78 -4.32
CA GLY A 211 -11.74 -0.22 -5.52
C GLY A 211 -12.12 -1.21 -6.60
N VAL A 212 -12.38 -0.65 -7.77
CA VAL A 212 -12.79 -1.35 -8.98
C VAL A 212 -12.05 -0.71 -10.15
N TRP A 213 -11.18 -1.47 -10.80
CA TRP A 213 -10.39 -0.99 -11.93
C TRP A 213 -11.09 -1.28 -13.25
N GLU A 214 -10.58 -0.67 -14.32
CA GLU A 214 -10.83 -1.11 -15.69
C GLU A 214 -10.36 -2.56 -15.89
N TYR A 215 -10.70 -3.17 -17.01
CA TYR A 215 -10.28 -4.54 -17.30
C TYR A 215 -8.78 -4.64 -17.56
N SER A 216 -8.22 -3.62 -18.21
CA SER A 216 -6.80 -3.44 -18.43
C SER A 216 -6.45 -2.05 -17.92
N SER A 217 -5.38 -1.96 -17.13
CA SER A 217 -4.89 -0.69 -16.59
C SER A 217 -3.38 -0.77 -16.52
N PHE A 218 -2.76 0.40 -16.57
CA PHE A 218 -1.34 0.59 -16.35
C PHE A 218 -1.17 1.38 -15.04
N TRP A 219 -0.15 1.04 -14.27
CA TRP A 219 0.18 1.74 -13.05
C TRP A 219 1.67 1.66 -12.78
N ASN A 220 2.30 2.81 -12.63
CA ASN A 220 3.60 2.92 -12.00
C ASN A 220 3.42 3.48 -10.60
N TRP A 221 4.12 2.88 -9.66
CA TRP A 221 4.14 3.32 -8.27
C TRP A 221 5.56 3.25 -7.73
N ALA A 222 5.96 4.28 -6.99
CA ALA A 222 7.22 4.36 -6.29
C ALA A 222 6.97 4.80 -4.85
N SER A 223 7.63 4.14 -3.91
CA SER A 223 7.51 4.47 -2.50
C SER A 223 8.79 4.19 -1.74
N ALA A 224 9.06 5.01 -0.73
CA ALA A 224 10.23 4.88 0.13
C ALA A 224 9.93 5.37 1.54
N SER A 225 10.70 4.85 2.50
CA SER A 225 10.80 5.38 3.86
C SER A 225 12.26 5.27 4.30
N GLY A 226 12.80 6.31 4.92
CA GLY A 226 14.19 6.34 5.38
C GLY A 226 14.46 7.47 6.36
N PHE A 227 15.72 7.60 6.75
CA PHE A 227 16.19 8.63 7.68
C PHE A 227 17.09 9.64 6.97
N LEU A 228 16.92 10.91 7.31
CA LEU A 228 17.85 11.98 6.97
C LEU A 228 19.08 11.93 7.89
N PRO A 229 20.22 12.55 7.51
CA PRO A 229 21.42 12.58 8.36
C PRO A 229 21.23 13.18 9.75
N ASP A 230 20.19 14.00 9.94
CA ASP A 230 19.81 14.60 11.22
C ASP A 230 18.80 13.77 12.03
N GLY A 231 18.46 12.56 11.57
CA GLY A 231 17.57 11.62 12.24
C GLY A 231 16.08 11.81 11.92
N ARG A 232 15.70 12.85 11.18
CA ARG A 232 14.32 13.04 10.72
C ARG A 232 13.90 11.95 9.75
N THR A 233 12.62 11.61 9.73
CA THR A 233 12.12 10.61 8.78
C THR A 233 11.73 11.28 7.45
N VAL A 234 12.08 10.63 6.34
CA VAL A 234 11.70 11.06 4.99
C VAL A 234 11.08 9.90 4.24
N GLY A 235 9.95 10.17 3.59
CA GLY A 235 9.21 9.20 2.81
C GLY A 235 8.80 9.78 1.47
N LEU A 236 8.52 8.87 0.55
CA LEU A 236 8.08 9.17 -0.80
C LEU A 236 6.86 8.31 -1.10
N ASN A 237 5.82 8.89 -1.70
CA ASN A 237 4.77 8.16 -2.36
C ASN A 237 4.47 8.83 -3.71
N LEU A 238 4.75 8.16 -4.81
CA LEU A 238 4.50 8.66 -6.17
C LEU A 238 3.74 7.60 -6.97
N GLY A 239 2.78 8.01 -7.79
CA GLY A 239 2.13 7.11 -8.72
C GLY A 239 1.46 7.81 -9.90
N CYS A 240 1.35 7.06 -11.00
CA CYS A 240 0.67 7.50 -12.22
C CYS A 240 0.17 6.30 -13.05
N GLY A 241 -0.76 6.52 -13.99
CA GLY A 241 -1.08 5.56 -15.04
C GLY A 241 -2.55 5.17 -15.22
N PHE A 242 -3.41 5.43 -14.23
CA PHE A 242 -4.84 5.12 -14.34
C PHE A 242 -5.74 6.16 -13.69
N GLY A 243 -7.00 6.14 -14.14
CA GLY A 243 -8.08 6.96 -13.59
C GLY A 243 -7.94 8.45 -13.89
N ASP A 244 -8.86 9.23 -13.33
CA ASP A 244 -8.91 10.68 -13.48
C ASP A 244 -8.21 11.35 -12.28
N THR A 245 -7.01 11.88 -12.53
CA THR A 245 -6.20 12.60 -11.54
C THR A 245 -6.33 14.12 -11.65
N SER A 246 -7.37 14.65 -12.32
CA SER A 246 -7.55 16.10 -12.48
C SER A 246 -7.82 16.83 -11.17
N ALA A 247 -8.47 16.17 -10.22
CA ALA A 247 -8.79 16.72 -8.90
C ALA A 247 -7.63 16.61 -7.90
N ALA A 248 -6.88 15.50 -7.95
CA ALA A 248 -5.72 15.24 -7.11
C ALA A 248 -4.88 14.08 -7.67
N THR A 249 -3.60 14.03 -7.29
CA THR A 249 -2.70 12.89 -7.53
C THR A 249 -2.37 12.19 -6.21
N GLU A 250 -1.85 10.96 -6.24
CA GLU A 250 -1.34 10.30 -5.04
C GLU A 250 0.04 10.84 -4.58
N ASN A 251 0.66 11.71 -5.38
CA ASN A 251 2.05 12.13 -5.21
C ASN A 251 2.25 12.98 -3.95
N ALA A 252 3.19 12.58 -3.09
CA ALA A 252 3.57 13.29 -1.88
C ALA A 252 5.00 12.97 -1.45
N LEU A 253 5.65 13.96 -0.85
CA LEU A 253 6.78 13.75 0.06
C LEU A 253 6.26 13.73 1.49
N ILE A 254 6.86 12.90 2.34
CA ILE A 254 6.54 12.81 3.75
C ILE A 254 7.80 13.21 4.52
N LEU A 255 7.68 14.17 5.42
CA LEU A 255 8.79 14.62 6.27
C LEU A 255 8.30 14.68 7.72
N ASP A 256 8.94 13.94 8.62
CA ASP A 256 8.53 13.81 10.03
C ASP A 256 7.03 13.52 10.18
N GLY A 257 6.54 12.58 9.38
CA GLY A 257 5.14 12.19 9.34
C GLY A 257 4.18 13.23 8.75
N ARG A 258 4.65 14.35 8.19
CA ARG A 258 3.81 15.39 7.60
C ARG A 258 3.80 15.28 6.07
N ILE A 259 2.63 15.43 5.46
CA ILE A 259 2.48 15.37 4.00
C ILE A 259 2.78 16.71 3.36
N HIS A 260 3.79 16.68 2.50
CA HIS A 260 4.12 17.72 1.54
C HIS A 260 3.58 17.29 0.17
N LYS A 261 2.32 17.66 -0.08
CA LYS A 261 1.62 17.29 -1.31
C LYS A 261 2.36 17.79 -2.55
N LEU A 262 2.47 16.93 -3.55
CA LEU A 262 2.98 17.23 -4.89
C LEU A 262 1.83 17.19 -5.90
N ASP A 263 1.95 17.92 -7.00
CA ASP A 263 0.95 17.88 -8.07
C ASP A 263 1.25 16.73 -9.05
N GLN A 264 1.44 17.01 -10.33
CA GLN A 264 1.75 15.98 -11.32
C GLN A 264 3.24 15.65 -11.27
N VAL A 265 3.58 14.37 -11.25
CA VAL A 265 4.97 13.88 -11.27
C VAL A 265 5.12 12.98 -12.50
N SER A 266 6.08 13.31 -13.37
CA SER A 266 6.43 12.50 -14.53
C SER A 266 7.42 11.40 -14.14
N PHE A 267 7.27 10.24 -14.76
CA PHE A 267 8.12 9.07 -14.57
C PHE A 267 8.80 8.84 -15.91
N ASP A 268 10.06 9.25 -16.04
CA ASP A 268 10.88 9.01 -17.23
C ASP A 268 11.76 7.80 -17.00
N TYR A 269 11.58 6.76 -17.82
CA TYR A 269 12.26 5.48 -17.73
C TYR A 269 12.27 4.80 -19.10
N ASP A 270 13.17 3.83 -19.26
CA ASP A 270 13.25 3.01 -20.48
C ASP A 270 12.35 1.77 -20.32
N PRO A 271 11.23 1.65 -21.06
CA PRO A 271 10.35 0.48 -20.97
C PRO A 271 10.98 -0.79 -21.54
N ASP A 272 12.07 -0.68 -22.31
CA ASP A 272 12.84 -1.82 -22.82
C ASP A 272 13.97 -2.23 -21.86
N ASP A 273 14.30 -1.40 -20.86
CA ASP A 273 15.36 -1.64 -19.87
C ASP A 273 15.08 -0.94 -18.53
N PHE A 274 14.29 -1.61 -17.68
CA PHE A 274 13.88 -1.08 -16.36
C PHE A 274 15.04 -0.87 -15.37
N MET A 275 16.23 -1.38 -15.69
CA MET A 275 17.43 -1.25 -14.86
C MET A 275 18.19 0.05 -15.11
N LYS A 276 17.85 0.79 -16.17
CA LYS A 276 18.33 2.16 -16.34
C LYS A 276 17.75 3.10 -15.27
N PRO A 277 18.42 4.22 -14.98
CA PRO A 277 17.91 5.22 -14.05
C PRO A 277 16.52 5.71 -14.42
N TRP A 278 15.68 5.90 -13.40
CA TRP A 278 14.36 6.52 -13.51
C TRP A 278 14.45 7.96 -13.03
N ILE A 279 13.90 8.89 -13.80
CA ILE A 279 13.87 10.30 -13.44
C ILE A 279 12.44 10.69 -13.04
N PHE A 280 12.30 11.25 -11.84
CA PHE A 280 11.02 11.75 -11.32
C PHE A 280 11.08 13.27 -11.14
N THR A 281 10.23 14.00 -11.86
CA THR A 281 10.13 15.46 -11.76
C THR A 281 8.69 15.90 -11.60
N ASP A 282 8.43 16.89 -10.73
CA ASP A 282 7.10 17.47 -10.61
C ASP A 282 6.90 18.71 -11.50
N ASN A 283 5.65 19.01 -11.84
CA ASN A 283 5.29 20.15 -12.67
C ASN A 283 5.46 21.53 -11.98
N GLN A 284 5.86 21.58 -10.71
CA GLN A 284 6.10 22.82 -9.96
C GLN A 284 7.57 23.03 -9.58
N GLY A 285 8.49 22.14 -9.99
CA GLY A 285 9.93 22.26 -9.73
C GLY A 285 10.33 22.08 -8.26
N ARG A 286 9.52 21.36 -7.49
CA ARG A 286 9.74 20.99 -6.08
C ARG A 286 10.36 19.60 -5.91
N LEU A 287 10.35 18.76 -6.95
CA LEU A 287 10.86 17.40 -6.98
C LEU A 287 11.75 17.21 -8.23
N ASP A 288 12.96 16.70 -8.01
CA ASP A 288 13.89 16.25 -9.04
C ASP A 288 14.70 15.09 -8.45
N LEU A 289 14.36 13.86 -8.81
CA LEU A 289 14.96 12.63 -8.28
C LEU A 289 15.54 11.77 -9.40
N ASP A 290 16.74 11.26 -9.18
CA ASP A 290 17.37 10.18 -9.93
C ASP A 290 17.29 8.90 -9.08
N PHE A 291 16.46 7.96 -9.52
CA PHE A 291 16.34 6.64 -8.89
C PHE A 291 17.13 5.62 -9.68
N ARG A 292 18.09 4.99 -9.01
CA ARG A 292 18.98 4.00 -9.59
C ARG A 292 18.64 2.63 -9.02
N PRO A 293 18.01 1.75 -9.81
CA PRO A 293 17.75 0.39 -9.37
C PRO A 293 19.07 -0.30 -8.97
N PHE A 294 19.07 -0.97 -7.82
CA PHE A 294 20.23 -1.64 -7.27
C PHE A 294 20.13 -3.16 -7.49
N LYS A 295 20.05 -3.60 -8.75
CA LYS A 295 20.38 -4.99 -9.14
C LYS A 295 20.33 -5.24 -10.64
#